data_AF-A0A948I3T1-F1
#
_entry.id   AF-A0A948I3T1-F1
#
_cell.length_a   1.000
_cell.length_b   1.000
_cell.length_c   1.000
_cell.angle_alpha   90.00
_cell.angle_beta   90.00
_cell.angle_gamma   90.00
#
_symmetry.space_group_name_H-M   'P 1'
#
loop_
_entity.id
_entity.type
_entity.pdbx_description
1 polymer ?
#
loop_
_entity_poly.entity_id
_entity_poly.type
_entity_poly.pdbx_seq_one_letter_code
_entity_poly.pdbx_strand_id
1 'polypeptide(L)'
;MRFLARWLGQSILMAAGLIGFLLAVQAPAWTEHYTAALQQRAEELRLDIDGRIDAMRRYYELPATAPREDVARLMVEREPANAAALREADQRRILYETAYSHIRATSPLFRPLVAGRLVIADAGPLSAVAESASASYTARLPLTLDALSYGLFGLVLALFLVEILFSLLAGLGRRPSSNSWRRRAG
;
A
#
# COMPACT_ATOMS: atom_id res chain seq x y z
N MET A 1 34.71 -27.22 9.22
CA MET A 1 34.08 -26.21 8.33
C MET A 1 32.57 -26.48 8.10
N ARG A 2 32.11 -27.73 7.87
CA ARG A 2 30.67 -28.04 7.64
C ARG A 2 29.73 -27.67 8.80
N PHE A 3 30.19 -27.78 10.05
CA PHE A 3 29.40 -27.38 11.22
C PHE A 3 29.09 -25.87 11.25
N LEU A 4 30.13 -25.03 11.11
CA LEU A 4 29.95 -23.57 11.10
C LEU A 4 29.07 -23.11 9.94
N ALA A 5 29.24 -23.67 8.75
CA ALA A 5 28.41 -23.34 7.59
C ALA A 5 26.93 -23.69 7.82
N ARG A 6 26.64 -24.87 8.40
CA ARG A 6 25.27 -25.28 8.73
C ARG A 6 24.66 -24.40 9.82
N TRP A 7 25.43 -24.11 10.87
CA TRP A 7 24.98 -23.24 11.96
C TRP A 7 24.66 -21.83 11.46
N LEU A 8 25.56 -21.23 10.66
CA LEU A 8 25.35 -19.91 10.09
C LEU A 8 24.13 -19.88 9.16
N GLY A 9 23.94 -20.90 8.32
CA GLY A 9 22.76 -21.04 7.46
C GLY A 9 21.46 -21.10 8.25
N GLN A 10 21.43 -21.86 9.35
CA GLN A 10 20.27 -21.92 10.24
C GLN A 10 19.98 -20.59 10.93
N SER A 11 21.02 -19.87 11.38
CA SER A 11 20.86 -18.53 11.97
C SER A 11 20.30 -17.53 10.96
N ILE A 12 20.76 -17.56 9.71
CA ILE A 12 20.25 -16.70 8.62
C ILE A 12 18.78 -17.04 8.32
N LEU A 13 18.43 -18.31 8.22
CA LEU A 13 17.05 -18.75 8.03
C LEU A 13 16.15 -18.26 9.17
N MET A 14 16.58 -18.42 10.41
CA MET A 14 15.81 -17.96 11.57
C MET A 14 15.64 -16.44 11.58
N ALA A 15 16.71 -15.68 11.31
CA ALA A 15 16.65 -14.24 11.22
C ALA A 15 15.71 -13.76 10.10
N ALA A 16 15.80 -14.38 8.92
CA ALA A 16 14.94 -14.04 7.79
C ALA A 16 13.46 -14.38 8.06
N GLY A 17 13.18 -15.54 8.66
CA GLY A 17 11.83 -15.92 9.08
C GLY A 17 11.25 -14.93 10.09
N LEU A 18 12.06 -14.48 11.06
CA LEU A 18 11.65 -13.48 12.05
C LEU A 18 11.39 -12.11 11.41
N ILE A 19 12.26 -11.66 10.50
CA ILE A 19 12.06 -10.41 9.75
C ILE A 19 10.79 -10.50 8.90
N GLY A 20 10.58 -11.61 8.19
CA GLY A 20 9.38 -11.84 7.39
C GLY A 20 8.10 -11.80 8.22
N PHE A 21 8.12 -12.44 9.39
CA PHE A 21 7.02 -12.38 10.36
C PHE A 21 6.74 -10.94 10.80
N LEU A 22 7.78 -10.22 11.24
CA LEU A 22 7.67 -8.87 11.79
C LEU A 22 7.23 -7.84 10.75
N LEU A 23 7.56 -8.02 9.48
CA LEU A 23 7.07 -7.17 8.40
C LEU A 23 5.61 -7.48 8.08
N ALA A 24 5.26 -8.76 7.94
CA ALA A 24 3.93 -9.14 7.52
C ALA A 24 2.86 -8.88 8.60
N VAL A 25 3.20 -9.03 9.89
CA VAL A 25 2.29 -8.70 11.00
C VAL A 25 1.86 -7.22 11.02
N GLN A 26 2.62 -6.33 10.35
CA GLN A 26 2.26 -4.91 10.22
C GLN A 26 1.14 -4.67 9.19
N ALA A 27 0.90 -5.59 8.26
CA ALA A 27 0.05 -5.33 7.11
C ALA A 27 -1.38 -4.89 7.50
N PRO A 28 -2.07 -5.54 8.46
CA PRO A 28 -3.39 -5.07 8.90
C PRO A 28 -3.35 -3.69 9.57
N ALA A 29 -2.37 -3.46 10.44
CA ALA A 29 -2.22 -2.21 11.17
C ALA A 29 -1.90 -1.01 10.24
N TRP A 30 -1.04 -1.22 9.24
CA TRP A 30 -0.76 -0.24 8.21
C TRP A 30 -2.00 0.03 7.35
N THR A 31 -2.76 -1.01 7.01
CA THR A 31 -3.99 -0.86 6.20
C THR A 31 -5.02 0.00 6.91
N GLU A 32 -5.25 -0.20 8.21
CA GLU A 32 -6.16 0.65 8.97
C GLU A 32 -5.67 2.11 9.01
N HIS A 33 -4.36 2.34 9.20
CA HIS A 33 -3.77 3.70 9.14
C HIS A 33 -3.95 4.36 7.77
N TYR A 34 -3.72 3.62 6.69
CA TYR A 34 -3.96 4.08 5.33
C TYR A 34 -5.43 4.41 5.07
N THR A 35 -6.36 3.57 5.52
CA THR A 35 -7.81 3.85 5.37
C THR A 35 -8.25 5.09 6.15
N ALA A 36 -7.67 5.31 7.34
CA ALA A 36 -7.91 6.53 8.11
C ALA A 36 -7.36 7.77 7.37
N ALA A 37 -6.18 7.67 6.78
CA ALA A 37 -5.60 8.74 5.97
C ALA A 37 -6.46 9.06 4.73
N LEU A 38 -6.97 8.05 4.01
CA LEU A 38 -7.91 8.26 2.90
C LEU A 38 -9.16 9.02 3.33
N GLN A 39 -9.77 8.59 4.44
CA GLN A 39 -10.97 9.24 4.97
C GLN A 39 -10.68 10.68 5.41
N GLN A 40 -9.56 10.92 6.09
CA GLN A 40 -9.14 12.26 6.49
C GLN A 40 -8.95 13.17 5.27
N ARG A 41 -8.25 12.69 4.22
CA ARG A 41 -8.03 13.47 2.99
C ARG A 41 -9.33 13.76 2.23
N ALA A 42 -10.27 12.81 2.22
CA ALA A 42 -11.59 13.05 1.64
C ALA A 42 -12.34 14.17 2.39
N GLU A 43 -12.32 14.15 3.72
CA GLU A 43 -12.98 15.17 4.53
C GLU A 43 -12.28 16.54 4.40
N GLU A 44 -10.95 16.58 4.36
CA GLU A 44 -10.18 17.80 4.09
C GLU A 44 -10.58 18.42 2.75
N LEU A 45 -10.68 17.62 1.68
CA LEU A 45 -11.11 18.08 0.36
C LEU A 45 -12.57 18.54 0.37
N ARG A 46 -13.44 17.85 1.11
CA ARG A 46 -14.84 18.26 1.26
C ARG A 46 -14.94 19.64 1.89
N LEU A 47 -14.23 19.87 2.98
CA LEU A 47 -14.22 21.17 3.67
C LEU A 47 -13.62 22.28 2.78
N ASP A 48 -12.57 21.98 2.02
CA ASP A 48 -12.00 22.93 1.04
C ASP A 48 -13.00 23.28 -0.07
N ILE A 49 -13.62 22.27 -0.68
CA ILE A 49 -14.65 22.45 -1.74
C ILE A 49 -15.80 23.30 -1.20
N ASP A 50 -16.32 22.96 -0.02
CA ASP A 50 -17.43 23.66 0.62
C ASP A 50 -17.06 25.12 0.91
N GLY A 51 -15.86 25.35 1.47
CA GLY A 51 -15.34 26.70 1.72
C GLY A 51 -15.16 27.52 0.44
N ARG A 52 -14.69 26.90 -0.66
CA ARG A 52 -14.54 27.57 -1.96
C ARG A 52 -15.88 27.90 -2.60
N ILE A 53 -16.87 27.01 -2.51
CA ILE A 53 -18.24 27.28 -2.97
C ILE A 53 -18.84 28.44 -2.18
N ASP A 54 -18.67 28.46 -0.85
CA ASP A 54 -19.20 29.53 0.00
C ASP A 54 -18.49 30.87 -0.25
N ALA A 55 -17.19 30.85 -0.56
CA ALA A 55 -16.46 32.05 -0.99
C ALA A 55 -17.00 32.58 -2.33
N MET A 56 -17.23 31.70 -3.30
CA MET A 56 -17.76 32.08 -4.62
C MET A 56 -19.21 32.55 -4.55
N ARG A 57 -20.02 31.96 -3.68
CA ARG A 57 -21.39 32.41 -3.41
C ARG A 57 -21.39 33.86 -2.91
N ARG A 58 -20.49 34.21 -2.00
CA ARG A 58 -20.33 35.59 -1.51
C ARG A 58 -19.77 36.52 -2.59
N TYR A 59 -18.81 36.06 -3.37
CA TYR A 59 -18.20 36.84 -4.45
C TYR A 59 -19.20 37.22 -5.55
N TYR A 60 -20.10 36.31 -5.92
CA TYR A 60 -21.16 36.57 -6.89
C TYR A 60 -22.46 37.13 -6.27
N GLU A 61 -22.44 37.50 -4.98
CA GLU A 61 -23.60 38.04 -4.24
C GLU A 61 -24.86 37.15 -4.33
N LEU A 62 -24.66 35.83 -4.42
CA LEU A 62 -25.74 34.86 -4.51
C LEU A 62 -26.39 34.64 -3.12
N PRO A 63 -27.71 34.35 -3.06
CA PRO A 63 -28.37 34.00 -1.81
C PRO A 63 -27.67 32.84 -1.10
N ALA A 64 -27.61 32.85 0.24
CA ALA A 64 -27.03 31.76 1.04
C ALA A 64 -27.62 30.38 0.72
N THR A 65 -28.89 30.35 0.30
CA THR A 65 -29.65 29.16 -0.09
C THR A 65 -29.46 28.77 -1.57
N ALA A 66 -28.65 29.51 -2.33
CA ALA A 66 -28.41 29.20 -3.73
C ALA A 66 -27.80 27.79 -3.88
N PRO A 67 -28.35 26.96 -4.78
CA PRO A 67 -27.85 25.61 -5.06
C PRO A 67 -26.37 25.63 -5.44
N ARG A 68 -25.65 24.56 -5.11
CA ARG A 68 -24.23 24.42 -5.49
C ARG A 68 -24.06 24.42 -7.01
N GLU A 69 -25.04 23.88 -7.72
CA GLU A 69 -25.09 23.78 -9.17
C GLU A 69 -25.10 25.16 -9.83
N ASP A 70 -25.77 26.13 -9.22
CA ASP A 70 -25.85 27.50 -9.74
C ASP A 70 -24.53 28.24 -9.56
N VAL A 71 -23.88 28.07 -8.39
CA VAL A 71 -22.52 28.58 -8.13
C VAL A 71 -21.53 27.95 -9.11
N ALA A 72 -21.59 26.63 -9.31
CA ALA A 72 -20.70 25.92 -10.22
C ALA A 72 -20.88 26.37 -11.68
N ARG A 73 -22.13 26.61 -12.12
CA ARG A 73 -22.41 27.13 -13.48
C ARG A 73 -21.78 28.51 -13.69
N LEU A 74 -21.98 29.42 -12.73
CA LEU A 74 -21.39 30.76 -12.79
C LEU A 74 -19.85 30.73 -12.78
N MET A 75 -19.25 29.84 -11.98
CA MET A 75 -17.80 29.64 -12.00
C MET A 75 -17.31 29.13 -13.36
N VAL A 76 -18.03 28.22 -14.02
CA VAL A 76 -17.63 27.74 -15.36
C VAL A 76 -17.66 28.87 -16.39
N GLU A 77 -18.64 29.76 -16.30
CA GLU A 77 -18.80 30.88 -17.23
C GLU A 77 -17.77 32.01 -16.99
N ARG A 78 -17.49 32.34 -15.73
CA ARG A 78 -16.65 33.50 -15.38
C ARG A 78 -15.21 33.16 -15.01
N GLU A 79 -14.96 31.99 -14.42
CA GLU A 79 -13.66 31.58 -13.87
C GLU A 79 -13.35 30.10 -14.18
N PRO A 80 -13.21 29.73 -15.47
CA PRO A 80 -13.13 28.34 -15.89
C PRO A 80 -11.94 27.58 -15.28
N ALA A 81 -10.83 28.27 -14.99
CA ALA A 81 -9.67 27.69 -14.32
C ALA A 81 -10.01 27.27 -12.87
N ASN A 82 -10.72 28.11 -12.12
CA ASN A 82 -11.14 27.80 -10.76
C ASN A 82 -12.19 26.69 -10.74
N ALA A 83 -13.13 26.70 -11.70
CA ALA A 83 -14.10 25.63 -11.88
C ALA A 83 -13.44 24.29 -12.22
N ALA A 84 -12.39 24.29 -13.06
CA ALA A 84 -11.60 23.09 -13.35
C ALA A 84 -10.90 22.55 -12.11
N ALA A 85 -10.22 23.41 -11.34
CA ALA A 85 -9.55 23.01 -10.10
C ALA A 85 -10.54 22.48 -9.04
N LEU A 86 -11.76 23.03 -8.97
CA LEU A 86 -12.80 22.52 -8.06
C LEU A 86 -13.28 21.13 -8.47
N ARG A 87 -13.49 20.90 -9.78
CA ARG A 87 -13.84 19.57 -10.31
C ARG A 87 -12.76 18.53 -10.06
N GLU A 88 -11.50 18.90 -10.23
CA GLU A 88 -10.37 18.01 -9.94
C GLU A 88 -10.28 17.66 -8.44
N ALA A 89 -10.55 18.62 -7.56
CA ALA A 89 -10.64 18.39 -6.12
C ALA A 89 -11.78 17.41 -5.77
N ASP A 90 -12.96 17.58 -6.36
CA ASP A 90 -14.11 16.69 -6.12
C ASP A 90 -13.88 15.27 -6.68
N GLN A 91 -13.27 15.15 -7.86
CA GLN A 91 -12.84 13.85 -8.40
C GLN A 91 -11.87 13.13 -7.46
N ARG A 92 -10.89 13.84 -6.88
CA ARG A 92 -9.98 13.28 -5.88
C ARG A 92 -10.70 12.87 -4.60
N ARG A 93 -11.64 13.69 -4.10
CA ARG A 93 -12.48 13.35 -2.94
C ARG A 93 -13.24 12.04 -3.18
N ILE A 94 -13.95 11.95 -4.31
CA ILE A 94 -14.73 10.75 -4.69
C ILE A 94 -13.80 9.53 -4.82
N LEU A 95 -12.62 9.70 -5.40
CA LEU A 95 -11.63 8.63 -5.51
C LEU A 95 -11.22 8.09 -4.12
N TYR A 96 -10.93 8.98 -3.16
CA TYR A 96 -10.57 8.58 -1.80
C TYR A 96 -11.72 7.89 -1.07
N GLU A 97 -12.94 8.41 -1.17
CA GLU A 97 -14.14 7.79 -0.58
C GLU A 97 -14.43 6.41 -1.18
N THR A 98 -14.25 6.27 -2.50
CA THR A 98 -14.43 5.01 -3.22
C THR A 98 -13.36 3.99 -2.79
N ALA A 99 -12.10 4.39 -2.72
CA ALA A 99 -11.02 3.52 -2.25
C ALA A 99 -11.26 3.07 -0.80
N TYR A 100 -11.61 4.02 0.09
CA TYR A 100 -11.95 3.74 1.49
C TYR A 100 -13.10 2.73 1.60
N SER A 101 -14.23 3.01 0.93
CA SER A 101 -15.41 2.14 0.98
C SER A 101 -15.13 0.75 0.42
N HIS A 102 -14.37 0.66 -0.67
CA HIS A 102 -13.97 -0.62 -1.26
C HIS A 102 -13.12 -1.46 -0.30
N ILE A 103 -12.12 -0.86 0.36
CA ILE A 103 -11.32 -1.55 1.37
C ILE A 103 -12.18 -1.96 2.56
N ARG A 104 -13.05 -1.09 3.07
CA ARG A 104 -13.92 -1.38 4.23
C ARG A 104 -14.93 -2.49 3.97
N ALA A 105 -15.51 -2.54 2.77
CA ALA A 105 -16.45 -3.57 2.35
C ALA A 105 -15.79 -4.95 2.19
N THR A 106 -14.46 -4.99 2.05
CA THR A 106 -13.70 -6.24 1.97
C THR A 106 -13.57 -6.88 3.37
N SER A 107 -13.63 -8.21 3.42
CA SER A 107 -13.38 -8.99 4.63
C SER A 107 -12.05 -8.58 5.29
N PRO A 108 -11.98 -8.46 6.64
CA PRO A 108 -10.79 -7.96 7.35
C PRO A 108 -9.49 -8.63 6.93
N LEU A 109 -9.52 -9.94 6.69
CA LEU A 109 -8.35 -10.71 6.27
C LEU A 109 -7.82 -10.30 4.89
N PHE A 110 -8.65 -9.80 3.98
CA PHE A 110 -8.24 -9.44 2.62
C PHE A 110 -8.00 -7.94 2.41
N ARG A 111 -8.32 -7.11 3.40
CA ARG A 111 -8.11 -5.65 3.32
C ARG A 111 -6.67 -5.27 2.97
N PRO A 112 -5.62 -5.88 3.57
CA PRO A 112 -4.25 -5.50 3.24
C PRO A 112 -3.87 -5.79 1.79
N LEU A 113 -4.38 -6.88 1.21
CA LEU A 113 -4.14 -7.22 -0.19
C LEU A 113 -4.86 -6.25 -1.13
N VAL A 114 -6.11 -5.89 -0.83
CA VAL A 114 -6.87 -4.91 -1.62
C VAL A 114 -6.23 -3.53 -1.55
N ALA A 115 -5.83 -3.08 -0.36
CA ALA A 115 -5.14 -1.80 -0.17
C ALA A 115 -3.81 -1.78 -0.92
N GLY A 116 -2.98 -2.81 -0.78
CA GLY A 116 -1.72 -2.94 -1.52
C GLY A 116 -1.93 -2.92 -3.03
N ARG A 117 -2.95 -3.63 -3.54
CA ARG A 117 -3.28 -3.62 -4.97
C ARG A 117 -3.66 -2.21 -5.46
N LEU A 118 -4.48 -1.47 -4.70
CA LEU A 118 -4.87 -0.11 -5.07
C LEU A 118 -3.65 0.82 -5.16
N VAL A 119 -2.73 0.70 -4.20
CA VAL A 119 -1.49 1.51 -4.16
C VAL A 119 -0.55 1.15 -5.31
N ILE A 120 -0.40 -0.13 -5.64
CA ILE A 120 0.48 -0.57 -6.73
C ILE A 120 -0.10 -0.20 -8.11
N ALA A 121 -1.42 -0.26 -8.26
CA ALA A 121 -2.09 0.04 -9.53
C ALA A 121 -2.20 1.54 -9.82
N ASP A 122 -2.05 2.39 -8.80
CA ASP A 122 -2.18 3.84 -8.92
C ASP A 122 -0.83 4.54 -8.74
N ALA A 123 -0.33 5.19 -9.81
CA ALA A 123 0.83 6.07 -9.73
C ALA A 123 0.44 7.52 -9.35
N GLY A 124 -0.76 7.72 -8.79
CA GLY A 124 -1.39 9.01 -8.61
C GLY A 124 -1.80 9.31 -7.16
N PRO A 125 -3.03 9.83 -6.94
CA PRO A 125 -3.44 10.32 -5.62
C PRO A 125 -3.44 9.26 -4.51
N LEU A 126 -3.77 8.00 -4.80
CA LEU A 126 -3.87 6.94 -3.79
C LEU A 126 -2.50 6.49 -3.30
N SER A 127 -1.49 6.42 -4.18
CA SER A 127 -0.11 6.13 -3.78
C SER A 127 0.54 7.30 -3.05
N ALA A 128 0.25 8.54 -3.42
CA ALA A 128 0.70 9.72 -2.67
C ALA A 128 0.18 9.71 -1.21
N VAL A 129 -1.09 9.32 -1.02
CA VAL A 129 -1.64 9.12 0.34
C VAL A 129 -0.95 7.96 1.05
N ALA A 130 -0.65 6.86 0.36
CA ALA A 130 0.05 5.72 0.94
C ALA A 130 1.49 6.07 1.37
N GLU A 131 2.19 6.88 0.59
CA GLU A 131 3.52 7.40 0.91
C GLU A 131 3.48 8.28 2.16
N SER A 132 2.54 9.24 2.20
CA SER A 132 2.32 10.10 3.36
C SER A 132 1.92 9.31 4.62
N ALA A 133 1.04 8.31 4.46
CA ALA A 133 0.64 7.41 5.55
C ALA A 133 1.82 6.58 6.05
N SER A 134 2.68 6.10 5.15
CA SER A 134 3.88 5.33 5.50
C SER A 134 4.93 6.17 6.22
N ALA A 135 5.12 7.42 5.81
CA ALA A 135 6.04 8.36 6.46
C ALA A 135 5.62 8.71 7.90
N SER A 136 4.32 8.61 8.21
CA SER A 136 3.77 8.86 9.55
C SER A 136 3.44 7.58 10.33
N TYR A 137 3.65 6.40 9.74
CA TYR A 137 3.29 5.14 10.37
C TYR A 137 4.30 4.75 11.46
N THR A 138 3.79 4.40 12.63
CA THR A 138 4.58 3.83 13.72
C THR A 138 4.32 2.33 13.83
N ALA A 139 5.37 1.53 13.65
CA ALA A 139 5.27 0.08 13.75
C ALA A 139 4.81 -0.36 15.14
N ARG A 140 3.92 -1.35 15.17
CA ARG A 140 3.34 -1.91 16.40
C ARG A 140 3.14 -3.41 16.24
N LEU A 141 3.13 -4.15 17.35
CA LEU A 141 2.89 -5.60 17.35
C LEU A 141 1.46 -5.88 17.81
N PRO A 142 0.45 -5.82 16.92
CA PRO A 142 -0.90 -6.20 17.28
C PRO A 142 -0.95 -7.72 17.52
N LEU A 143 -1.46 -8.11 18.69
CA LEU A 143 -1.72 -9.50 19.05
C LEU A 143 -3.12 -9.93 18.59
N THR A 144 -3.45 -9.63 17.34
CA THR A 144 -4.76 -9.95 16.74
C THR A 144 -4.64 -11.13 15.77
N LEU A 145 -5.74 -11.87 15.58
CA LEU A 145 -5.73 -13.12 14.79
C LEU A 145 -5.35 -12.88 13.32
N ASP A 146 -5.84 -11.79 12.73
CA ASP A 146 -5.50 -11.36 11.38
C ASP A 146 -4.01 -11.04 11.26
N ALA A 147 -3.45 -10.26 12.19
CA ALA A 147 -2.04 -9.93 12.20
C ALA A 147 -1.16 -11.17 12.36
N LEU A 148 -1.51 -12.08 13.26
CA LEU A 148 -0.78 -13.35 13.43
C LEU A 148 -0.87 -14.23 12.18
N SER A 149 -2.01 -14.25 11.50
CA SER A 149 -2.18 -14.98 10.24
C SER A 149 -1.23 -14.43 9.17
N TYR A 150 -1.19 -13.11 8.98
CA TYR A 150 -0.24 -12.46 8.07
C TYR A 150 1.22 -12.68 8.50
N GLY A 151 1.52 -12.59 9.79
CA GLY A 151 2.84 -12.90 10.33
C GLY A 151 3.29 -14.33 9.97
N LEU A 152 2.41 -15.32 10.13
CA LEU A 152 2.70 -16.71 9.77
C LEU A 152 2.94 -16.86 8.25
N PHE A 153 2.13 -16.21 7.41
CA PHE A 153 2.36 -16.18 5.97
C PHE A 153 3.71 -15.54 5.62
N GLY A 154 4.06 -14.42 6.24
CA GLY A 154 5.34 -13.74 6.03
C GLY A 154 6.53 -14.58 6.46
N LEU A 155 6.40 -15.31 7.57
CA LEU A 155 7.42 -16.24 8.05
C LEU A 155 7.66 -17.36 7.05
N VAL A 156 6.60 -18.04 6.61
CA VAL A 156 6.70 -19.15 5.64
C VAL A 156 7.27 -18.66 4.32
N LEU A 157 6.81 -17.51 3.84
CA LEU A 157 7.28 -16.91 2.59
C LEU A 157 8.76 -16.54 2.67
N ALA A 158 9.21 -15.90 3.76
CA ALA A 158 10.60 -15.52 3.94
C ALA A 158 11.52 -16.73 4.01
N LEU A 159 11.14 -17.77 4.75
CA LEU A 159 11.89 -19.03 4.80
C LEU A 159 11.98 -19.68 3.41
N PHE A 160 10.87 -19.71 2.66
CA PHE A 160 10.85 -20.26 1.31
C PHE A 160 11.76 -19.48 0.34
N LEU A 161 11.75 -18.15 0.39
CA LEU A 161 12.61 -17.30 -0.44
C LEU A 161 14.10 -17.50 -0.14
N VAL A 162 14.46 -17.61 1.14
CA VAL A 162 15.85 -17.88 1.54
C VAL A 162 16.29 -19.27 1.10
N GLU A 163 15.41 -20.28 1.20
CA GLU A 163 15.72 -21.63 0.73
C GLU A 163 15.93 -21.68 -0.79
N ILE A 164 15.12 -20.94 -1.56
CA ILE A 164 15.33 -20.75 -3.00
C ILE A 164 16.69 -20.11 -3.26
N LEU A 165 17.02 -19.04 -2.55
CA LEU A 165 18.29 -18.34 -2.71
C LEU A 165 19.49 -19.26 -2.44
N PHE A 166 19.45 -20.03 -1.34
CA PHE A 166 20.49 -21.01 -1.04
C PHE A 166 20.58 -22.11 -2.09
N SER A 167 19.43 -22.58 -2.59
CA SER A 167 19.38 -23.60 -3.65
C SER A 167 20.01 -23.11 -4.96
N LEU A 168 19.73 -21.86 -5.36
CA LEU A 168 20.32 -21.24 -6.54
C LEU A 168 21.83 -21.07 -6.39
N LEU A 169 22.29 -20.56 -5.24
CA LEU A 169 23.72 -20.38 -4.94
C LEU A 169 24.48 -21.72 -4.92
N ALA A 170 23.88 -22.78 -4.36
CA ALA A 170 24.45 -24.12 -4.36
C ALA A 170 24.50 -24.73 -5.76
N GLY A 171 23.51 -24.45 -6.61
CA GLY A 171 23.47 -24.86 -8.01
C GLY A 171 24.56 -24.20 -8.86
N LEU A 172 24.83 -22.91 -8.64
CA LEU A 172 25.91 -22.16 -9.30
C LEU A 172 27.31 -22.66 -8.93
N GLY A 173 27.48 -23.22 -7.72
CA GLY A 173 28.75 -23.81 -7.26
C GLY A 173 29.04 -25.21 -7.82
N ARG A 174 28.05 -25.91 -8.38
CA ARG A 174 28.25 -27.23 -9.02
C ARG A 174 28.75 -27.03 -10.45
N ARG A 175 30.06 -26.85 -10.61
CA ARG A 175 30.71 -27.05 -11.93
C ARG A 175 30.33 -28.43 -12.46
N PRO A 176 29.89 -28.58 -13.72
CA PRO A 176 29.73 -29.90 -14.32
C PRO A 176 31.08 -30.60 -14.23
N SER A 177 31.16 -31.73 -13.53
CA SER A 177 32.39 -32.52 -13.49
C SER A 177 32.61 -33.11 -14.88
N SER A 178 33.34 -32.40 -15.73
CA SER A 178 33.96 -32.98 -16.91
C SER A 178 34.97 -34.01 -16.42
N ASN A 179 34.60 -35.28 -16.34
CA ASN A 179 35.48 -36.44 -16.53
C ASN A 179 34.79 -37.76 -16.19
N SER A 180 34.28 -38.44 -17.21
CA SER A 180 34.14 -39.90 -17.17
C SER A 180 34.31 -40.61 -18.52
N TRP A 181 34.55 -39.91 -19.63
CA TRP A 181 34.71 -40.54 -20.96
C TRP A 181 36.11 -41.13 -21.23
N ARG A 182 37.10 -40.99 -20.33
CA ARG A 182 38.47 -41.55 -20.49
C ARG A 182 38.70 -42.94 -19.85
N ARG A 183 37.66 -43.74 -19.60
CA ARG A 183 37.78 -45.13 -19.09
C ARG A 183 37.04 -46.18 -19.91
N ARG A 184 37.02 -46.05 -21.24
CA ARG A 184 36.70 -47.15 -22.17
C ARG A 184 37.66 -47.20 -23.35
N ALA A 185 38.95 -47.10 -23.06
CA ALA A 185 40.01 -47.59 -23.92
C ALA A 185 40.90 -48.46 -23.03
N GLY A 186 40.52 -49.73 -22.96
CA GLY A 186 41.20 -50.81 -22.26
C GLY A 186 40.73 -52.08 -22.92
#